data_AF-A0A3D5Q731-F1
#
_entry.id   AF-A0A3D5Q731-F1
#
_cell.length_a   1.000
_cell.length_b   1.000
_cell.length_c   1.000
_cell.angle_alpha   90.00
_cell.angle_beta   90.00
_cell.angle_gamma   90.00
#
_symmetry.space_group_name_H-M   'P 1'
#
loop_
_entity.id
_entity.type
_entity.pdbx_description
1 polymer ?
#
loop_
_entity_poly.entity_id
_entity_poly.type
_entity_poly.pdbx_seq_one_letter_code
_entity_poly.pdbx_strand_id
1 'polypeptide(L)'
;GTGLYTPPATIDNDELVESFNTWVERYNNEHKEAIEAGEMQALQTSTSDFIEKASGIKRRHVIDKDGILDPDRMRPYIPERSNDEYSVQCDMSVAAR
;
A
#
# COMPACT_ATOMS: atom_id res chain seq x y z
N GLY A 1 -2.41 -20.84 24.54
CA GLY A 1 -1.37 -19.93 24.04
C GLY A 1 -1.95 -19.13 22.89
N THR A 2 -1.45 -17.92 22.67
CA THR A 2 -1.80 -17.08 21.52
C THR A 2 -0.57 -16.98 20.63
N GLY A 3 -0.69 -17.24 19.33
CA GLY A 3 0.39 -17.05 18.35
C GLY A 3 0.18 -15.77 17.54
N LEU A 4 1.26 -15.05 17.23
CA LEU A 4 1.23 -13.82 16.43
C LEU A 4 2.31 -13.88 15.35
N TYR A 5 1.91 -13.69 14.09
CA TYR A 5 2.83 -13.49 12.99
C TYR A 5 2.82 -12.03 12.55
N THR A 6 4.01 -11.46 12.40
CA THR A 6 4.21 -10.10 11.91
C THR A 6 5.06 -10.16 10.65
N PRO A 7 4.56 -9.69 9.50
CA PRO A 7 5.35 -9.58 8.29
C PRO A 7 6.65 -8.78 8.52
N PRO A 8 7.77 -9.15 7.86
CA PRO A 8 9.07 -8.58 8.17
C PRO A 8 9.23 -7.14 7.68
N ALA A 9 8.58 -6.76 6.58
CA ALA A 9 8.69 -5.42 6.04
C ALA A 9 7.74 -4.46 6.77
N THR A 10 8.15 -3.19 6.85
CA THR A 10 7.36 -2.12 7.47
C THR A 10 7.31 -0.93 6.51
N ILE A 11 6.13 -0.32 6.42
CA ILE A 11 5.91 0.95 5.73
C ILE A 11 5.52 1.98 6.78
N ASP A 12 6.25 3.09 6.80
CA ASP A 12 5.92 4.25 7.61
C ASP A 12 5.00 5.21 6.84
N ASN A 13 4.31 6.11 7.56
CA ASN A 13 3.34 7.01 6.92
C ASN A 13 3.96 7.88 5.82
N ASP A 14 5.19 8.34 6.00
CA ASP A 14 5.89 9.20 5.04
C ASP A 14 6.10 8.48 3.70
N GLU A 15 6.58 7.23 3.74
CA GLU A 15 6.81 6.41 2.55
C GLU A 15 5.49 6.14 1.81
N LEU A 16 4.43 5.82 2.56
CA LEU A 16 3.11 5.55 1.99
C LEU A 16 2.52 6.79 1.31
N VAL A 17 2.67 7.95 1.95
CA VAL A 17 2.16 9.22 1.45
C VAL A 17 2.94 9.69 0.23
N GLU A 18 4.27 9.53 0.23
CA GLU A 18 5.12 9.85 -0.92
C GLU A 18 4.71 9.03 -2.16
N SER A 19 4.55 7.71 -2.01
CA SER A 19 4.06 6.84 -3.09
C SER A 19 2.67 7.25 -3.58
N PHE A 20 1.74 7.49 -2.66
CA PHE A 20 0.38 7.88 -2.99
C PHE A 20 0.31 9.23 -3.71
N ASN A 21 1.04 10.23 -3.23
CA ASN A 21 1.04 11.57 -3.82
C ASN A 21 1.68 11.55 -5.21
N THR A 22 2.76 10.77 -5.40
CA THR A 22 3.37 10.56 -6.72
C THR A 22 2.36 9.98 -7.71
N TRP A 23 1.59 8.98 -7.28
CA TRP A 23 0.52 8.41 -8.12
C TRP A 23 -0.59 9.42 -8.41
N VAL A 24 -1.05 10.18 -7.42
CA VAL A 24 -2.06 11.25 -7.59
C VAL A 24 -1.61 12.29 -8.60
N GLU A 25 -0.36 12.74 -8.51
CA GLU A 25 0.21 13.71 -9.45
C GLU A 25 0.23 13.17 -10.88
N ARG A 26 0.69 11.93 -11.08
CA ARG A 26 0.67 11.27 -12.41
C ARG A 26 -0.75 11.15 -12.94
N TYR A 27 -1.67 10.65 -12.14
CA TYR A 27 -3.07 10.48 -12.53
C TYR A 27 -3.72 11.81 -12.93
N ASN A 28 -3.54 12.86 -12.12
CA ASN A 28 -4.11 14.18 -12.41
C ASN A 28 -3.47 14.81 -13.65
N ASN A 29 -2.18 14.59 -13.89
CA ASN A 29 -1.50 15.06 -15.10
C ASN A 29 -2.01 14.34 -16.36
N GLU A 30 -2.21 13.02 -16.29
CA GLU A 30 -2.76 12.23 -17.40
C GLU A 30 -4.20 12.63 -17.74
N HIS A 31 -5.00 12.99 -16.73
CA HIS A 31 -6.42 13.35 -16.90
C HIS A 31 -6.67 14.86 -16.92
N LYS A 32 -5.62 15.67 -17.10
CA LYS A 32 -5.67 17.12 -16.95
C LYS A 32 -6.77 17.77 -17.81
N GLU A 33 -6.91 17.35 -19.06
CA GLU A 33 -7.92 17.90 -19.98
C GLU A 33 -9.35 17.61 -19.51
N ALA A 34 -9.63 16.37 -19.08
CA ALA A 34 -10.94 15.99 -18.53
C ALA A 34 -11.26 16.70 -17.21
N ILE A 35 -10.23 16.96 -16.40
CA ILE A 35 -10.37 17.72 -15.15
C ILE A 35 -10.69 19.20 -15.46
N GLU A 36 -9.97 19.82 -16.39
CA GLU A 36 -10.19 21.22 -16.80
C GLU A 36 -11.55 21.41 -17.50
N ALA A 37 -12.03 20.41 -18.24
CA ALA A 37 -13.36 20.39 -18.83
C ALA A 37 -14.48 20.16 -17.79
N GLY A 38 -14.15 19.81 -16.55
CA GLY A 38 -15.11 19.51 -15.48
C GLY A 38 -15.78 18.14 -15.61
N GLU A 39 -15.27 17.27 -16.47
CA GLU A 39 -15.76 15.89 -16.66
C GLU A 39 -15.25 14.95 -15.57
N MET A 40 -14.10 15.27 -14.96
CA MET A 40 -13.47 14.51 -13.90
C MET A 40 -13.05 15.41 -12.73
N GLN A 41 -13.10 14.89 -11.50
CA GLN A 41 -12.56 15.58 -10.34
C GLN A 41 -11.10 15.21 -10.14
N ALA A 42 -10.27 16.22 -9.83
CA ALA A 42 -8.87 16.01 -9.46
C ALA A 42 -8.76 15.24 -8.15
N LEU A 43 -7.91 14.22 -8.14
CA LEU A 43 -7.56 13.48 -6.93
C LEU A 43 -6.81 14.37 -5.95
N GLN A 44 -7.03 14.15 -4.66
CA GLN A 44 -6.40 14.90 -3.57
C GLN A 44 -5.21 14.13 -3.00
N THR A 45 -4.13 14.83 -2.70
CA THR A 45 -2.97 14.30 -2.00
C THR A 45 -3.26 14.05 -0.52
N SER A 46 -2.47 13.20 0.12
CA SER A 46 -2.52 12.92 1.55
C SER A 46 -1.29 13.45 2.27
N THR A 47 -1.31 13.41 3.61
CA THR A 47 -0.18 13.76 4.48
C THR A 47 -0.06 12.76 5.63
N SER A 48 1.17 12.54 6.12
CA SER A 48 1.42 11.66 7.27
C SER A 48 0.72 12.15 8.53
N ASP A 49 0.73 13.48 8.72
CA ASP A 49 0.01 14.20 9.77
C ASP A 49 -1.49 13.88 9.78
N PHE A 50 -2.11 13.82 8.60
CA PHE A 50 -3.52 13.47 8.48
C PHE A 50 -3.77 12.03 8.92
N ILE A 51 -2.93 11.08 8.47
CA ILE A 51 -3.05 9.66 8.85
C ILE A 51 -2.91 9.49 10.36
N GLU A 52 -1.91 10.12 10.97
CA GLU A 52 -1.68 10.02 12.43
C GLU A 52 -2.83 10.67 13.21
N LYS A 53 -3.31 11.86 12.82
CA LYS A 53 -4.41 12.54 13.52
C LYS A 53 -5.74 11.79 13.38
N ALA A 54 -5.99 11.18 12.23
CA ALA A 54 -7.25 10.48 11.96
C ALA A 54 -7.31 9.07 12.60
N SER A 55 -6.17 8.39 12.73
CA SER A 55 -6.14 6.97 13.11
C SER A 55 -5.18 6.60 14.25
N GLY A 56 -4.22 7.45 14.59
CA GLY A 56 -3.12 7.14 15.49
C GLY A 56 -2.07 6.18 14.91
N ILE A 57 -2.23 5.72 13.65
CA ILE A 57 -1.30 4.81 12.99
C ILE A 57 -0.05 5.58 12.58
N LYS A 58 1.12 5.02 12.89
CA LYS A 58 2.44 5.55 12.49
C LYS A 58 3.15 4.71 11.43
N ARG A 59 2.94 3.40 11.49
CA ARG A 59 3.57 2.40 10.62
C ARG A 59 2.74 1.13 10.56
N ARG A 60 2.98 0.32 9.54
CA ARG A 60 2.31 -0.97 9.33
C ARG A 60 3.24 -2.04 8.79
N HIS A 61 3.02 -3.28 9.23
CA HIS A 61 3.75 -4.44 8.72
C HIS A 61 3.10 -4.95 7.43
N VAL A 62 3.91 -5.25 6.42
CA VAL A 62 3.47 -5.71 5.10
C VAL A 62 4.32 -6.87 4.61
N ILE A 63 3.74 -7.71 3.74
CA ILE A 63 4.42 -8.86 3.16
C ILE A 63 5.41 -8.45 2.07
N ASP A 64 5.05 -7.43 1.29
CA ASP A 64 5.87 -6.90 0.21
C ASP A 64 5.78 -5.38 0.24
N LYS A 65 6.91 -4.72 0.51
CA LYS A 65 6.99 -3.27 0.59
C LYS A 65 7.13 -2.65 -0.80
N ASP A 66 7.96 -3.26 -1.64
CA ASP A 66 8.38 -2.68 -2.91
C ASP A 66 7.19 -2.54 -3.87
N GLY A 67 6.31 -3.54 -3.99
CA GLY A 67 5.13 -3.43 -4.83
C GLY A 67 4.06 -2.48 -4.31
N ILE A 68 3.97 -2.31 -2.98
CA ILE A 68 3.02 -1.37 -2.37
C ILE A 68 3.47 0.08 -2.60
N LEU A 69 4.78 0.36 -2.50
CA LEU A 69 5.35 1.70 -2.66
C LEU A 69 5.71 2.06 -4.10
N ASP A 70 5.52 1.15 -5.06
CA ASP A 70 5.66 1.43 -6.48
C ASP A 70 4.43 2.20 -7.00
N PRO A 71 4.55 3.49 -7.38
CA PRO A 71 3.41 4.30 -7.81
C PRO A 71 2.73 3.79 -9.09
N ASP A 72 3.41 2.97 -9.90
CA ASP A 72 2.85 2.38 -11.11
C ASP A 72 2.10 1.06 -10.82
N ARG A 73 2.20 0.55 -9.59
CA ARG A 73 1.60 -0.73 -9.18
C ARG A 73 0.62 -0.59 -8.02
N MET A 74 1.01 0.09 -6.95
CA MET A 74 0.24 0.36 -5.73
C MET A 74 -0.37 -0.89 -5.06
N ARG A 75 0.28 -2.06 -5.18
CA ARG A 75 -0.17 -3.35 -4.60
C ARG A 75 1.00 -4.35 -4.44
N PRO A 76 0.98 -5.26 -3.46
CA PRO A 76 2.10 -6.18 -3.25
C PRO A 76 2.36 -7.09 -4.46
N TYR A 77 3.60 -7.50 -4.65
CA TYR A 77 4.00 -8.63 -5.48
C TYR A 77 3.78 -9.93 -4.70
N ILE A 78 2.71 -10.64 -5.04
CA ILE A 78 2.43 -11.98 -4.50
C ILE A 78 2.63 -12.97 -5.66
N PRO A 79 3.61 -13.88 -5.58
CA PRO A 79 3.83 -14.85 -6.63
C PRO A 79 2.69 -15.88 -6.68
N GLU A 80 2.35 -16.32 -7.89
CA GLU A 80 1.53 -17.52 -8.06
C GLU A 80 2.30 -18.73 -7.53
N ARG A 81 1.58 -19.67 -6.91
CA ARG A 81 2.11 -20.92 -6.37
C ARG A 81 1.28 -22.08 -6.90
N SER A 82 1.92 -23.23 -7.09
CA SER A 82 1.23 -24.46 -7.47
C SER A 82 0.42 -25.03 -6.31
N ASN A 83 -0.49 -25.96 -6.58
CA ASN A 83 -1.30 -26.61 -5.55
C ASN A 83 -0.49 -27.52 -4.61
N ASP A 84 0.74 -27.88 -5.00
CA ASP A 84 1.64 -28.71 -4.19
C ASP A 84 2.48 -27.87 -3.20
N GLU A 85 2.41 -26.54 -3.31
CA GLU A 85 3.08 -25.60 -2.42
C GLU A 85 2.11 -25.03 -1.39
N TYR A 86 2.60 -24.73 -0.18
CA TYR A 86 1.79 -24.01 0.79
C TYR A 86 1.45 -22.62 0.27
N SER A 87 0.21 -22.19 0.52
CA SER A 87 -0.21 -20.83 0.24
C SER A 87 0.55 -19.84 1.14
N VAL A 88 0.66 -18.58 0.71
CA VAL A 88 1.28 -17.53 1.52
C VAL A 88 0.58 -17.40 2.89
N GLN A 89 -0.74 -17.58 2.93
CA GLN A 89 -1.51 -17.58 4.19
C GLN A 89 -1.17 -18.76 5.10
N CYS A 90 -0.92 -19.95 4.53
CA CYS A 90 -0.49 -21.12 5.29
C CYS A 90 0.87 -20.88 5.95
N ASP A 91 1.84 -20.32 5.21
CA ASP A 91 3.16 -19.96 5.75
C ASP A 91 3.05 -18.99 6.94
N MET A 92 2.25 -17.93 6.79
CA MET A 92 2.00 -16.97 7.90
C MET A 92 1.41 -17.67 9.13
N SER A 93 0.47 -18.60 8.90
CA SER A 93 -0.23 -19.30 9.99
C SER A 93 0.68 -20.28 10.72
N VAL A 94 1.57 -20.97 10.00
CA VAL A 94 2.57 -21.88 10.59
C VAL A 94 3.64 -21.10 11.36
N ALA A 95 3.98 -19.90 10.89
CA ALA A 95 4.94 -19.01 11.55
C ALA A 95 4.36 -18.30 12.78
N ALA A 96 3.03 -18.17 12.89
CA ALA A 96 2.33 -17.60 14.05
C ALA A 96 2.40 -18.56 15.26
N ARG A 97 3.54 -18.59 15.92
CA ARG A 97 3.76 -19.36 17.15
C ARG A 97 3.57 -18.51 18.40
#